data_AF-B9LNP2-F1
#
_entry.id   AF-B9LNP2-F1
#
_cell.length_a   1.000
_cell.length_b   1.000
_cell.length_c   1.000
_cell.angle_alpha   90.00
_cell.angle_beta   90.00
_cell.angle_gamma   90.00
#
_symmetry.space_group_name_H-M   'P 1'
#
loop_
_entity.id
_entity.type
_entity.pdbx_description
1 polymer ?
#
loop_
_entity_poly.entity_id
_entity_poly.type
_entity_poly.pdbx_seq_one_letter_code
_entity_poly.pdbx_strand_id
1 'polypeptide(L)'
;MAPPTAGEDTSNPDSDDPSEVAVALDEADDGLADAIESALAGRSAIVAVGVPLALLPPILAARERTRGGTWRVACRPGVADALGRAFVLGTAVAEAVAEGAIELRTVADEPDVQRILFASPDRIDAVVGPEKDRTLVTEEAPKRVTPAGRAVRERFAAATPETVDMPARSRLLAAACETLDDRFADDVAAVLDALPYGAVGRTGEVTDRTLLVALAARHDHLLWDLRRWIGDGADGGSAEGVGIAAGQDLTDDRRALVRRGLIEAIKMPAGDGRPQLRLRAVDDALLRATPEEVLSVLRGRFALPVDEDGRVRQPPGRDERRPVWERTRRDKN
;
A
#
# COMPACT_ATOMS: atom_id res chain seq x y z
N MET A 1 10.60 -50.85 16.68
CA MET A 1 10.59 -49.44 17.13
C MET A 1 10.91 -48.58 15.93
N ALA A 2 9.88 -48.04 15.29
CA ALA A 2 9.96 -47.07 14.21
C ALA A 2 9.46 -45.71 14.77
N PRO A 3 10.02 -44.58 14.32
CA PRO A 3 9.75 -43.28 14.92
C PRO A 3 8.36 -42.76 14.53
N PRO A 4 7.75 -41.87 15.34
CA PRO A 4 6.48 -41.25 15.01
C PRO A 4 6.70 -40.19 13.91
N THR A 5 5.93 -40.32 12.83
CA THR A 5 5.78 -39.29 11.79
C THR A 5 5.19 -38.02 12.40
N ALA A 6 5.86 -36.90 12.10
CA ALA A 6 5.48 -35.55 12.48
C ALA A 6 4.07 -35.21 11.99
N GLY A 7 3.34 -34.51 12.86
CA GLY A 7 2.00 -34.00 12.60
C GLY A 7 1.97 -33.02 11.43
N GLU A 8 0.85 -33.09 10.73
CA GLU A 8 0.45 -32.23 9.64
C GLU A 8 0.36 -30.78 10.14
N ASP A 9 1.16 -29.88 9.55
CA ASP A 9 0.89 -28.45 9.56
C ASP A 9 -0.34 -28.20 8.68
N THR A 10 -1.52 -28.28 9.29
CA THR A 10 -2.75 -27.78 8.69
C THR A 10 -2.68 -26.26 8.69
N SER A 11 -2.14 -25.69 7.62
CA SER A 11 -2.32 -24.27 7.28
C SER A 11 -3.81 -24.04 7.05
N ASN A 12 -4.38 -23.18 7.88
CA ASN A 12 -5.79 -22.82 7.85
C ASN A 12 -6.08 -22.02 6.56
N PRO A 13 -7.13 -22.35 5.76
CA PRO A 13 -7.36 -21.72 4.45
C PRO A 13 -8.14 -20.39 4.51
N ASP A 14 -8.13 -19.68 5.65
CA ASP A 14 -8.81 -18.39 5.86
C ASP A 14 -7.83 -17.20 5.81
N SER A 15 -6.75 -17.25 5.02
CA SER A 15 -5.75 -16.17 4.99
C SER A 15 -6.19 -15.01 4.08
N ASP A 16 -7.20 -14.24 4.51
CA ASP A 16 -7.22 -12.79 4.27
C ASP A 16 -6.32 -12.15 5.34
N ASP A 17 -5.07 -12.64 5.44
CA ASP A 17 -4.13 -12.16 6.44
C ASP A 17 -3.90 -10.67 6.17
N PRO A 18 -4.21 -9.78 7.12
CA PRO A 18 -4.06 -8.36 6.93
C PRO A 18 -2.59 -8.04 6.64
N SER A 19 -2.34 -7.12 5.70
CA SER A 19 -0.98 -6.66 5.42
C SER A 19 -0.31 -6.17 6.72
N GLU A 20 1.02 -6.23 6.80
CA GLU A 20 1.76 -5.69 7.96
C GLU A 20 1.39 -4.24 8.27
N VAL A 21 1.04 -3.48 7.22
CA VAL A 21 0.60 -2.09 7.29
C VAL A 21 -0.79 -2.00 7.92
N ALA A 22 -1.73 -2.86 7.51
CA ALA A 22 -3.06 -2.91 8.12
C ALA A 22 -2.96 -3.24 9.62
N VAL A 23 -2.16 -4.24 9.99
CA VAL A 23 -1.95 -4.59 11.41
C VAL A 23 -1.39 -3.40 12.20
N ALA A 24 -0.40 -2.69 11.63
CA ALA A 24 0.19 -1.52 12.26
C ALA A 24 -0.75 -0.31 12.31
N LEU A 25 -1.75 -0.22 11.42
CA LEU A 25 -2.77 0.82 11.44
C LEU A 25 -3.87 0.52 12.47
N ASP A 26 -4.22 -0.75 12.66
CA ASP A 26 -5.20 -1.22 13.65
C ASP A 26 -4.73 -1.07 15.11
N GLU A 27 -3.47 -0.67 15.34
CA GLU A 27 -2.94 -0.35 16.68
C GLU A 27 -3.59 0.89 17.32
N ALA A 28 -4.19 1.78 16.52
CA ALA A 28 -4.95 2.90 17.05
C ALA A 28 -6.44 2.53 17.16
N ASP A 29 -7.01 2.75 18.35
CA ASP A 29 -8.46 2.69 18.54
C ASP A 29 -9.16 3.77 17.68
N ASP A 30 -10.25 3.39 17.00
CA ASP A 30 -11.02 4.29 16.12
C ASP A 30 -11.46 5.57 16.85
N GLY A 31 -11.83 5.46 18.13
CA GLY A 31 -12.22 6.61 18.95
C GLY A 31 -11.06 7.57 19.20
N LEU A 32 -9.83 7.07 19.30
CA LEU A 32 -8.63 7.90 19.39
C LEU A 32 -8.33 8.59 18.05
N ALA A 33 -8.47 7.89 16.93
CA ALA A 33 -8.24 8.45 15.60
C ALA A 33 -9.20 9.63 15.34
N ASP A 34 -10.49 9.44 15.60
CA ASP A 34 -11.52 10.49 15.47
C ASP A 34 -11.25 11.68 16.40
N ALA A 35 -10.83 11.42 17.64
CA ALA A 35 -10.49 12.46 18.61
C ALA A 35 -9.28 13.30 18.14
N ILE A 36 -8.25 12.66 17.58
CA ILE A 36 -7.07 13.34 17.03
C ILE A 36 -7.46 14.17 15.82
N GLU A 37 -8.17 13.58 14.86
CA GLU A 37 -8.60 14.28 13.66
C GLU A 37 -9.40 15.54 14.01
N SER A 38 -10.41 15.37 14.87
CA SER A 38 -11.26 16.47 15.35
C SER A 38 -10.47 17.53 16.11
N ALA A 39 -9.51 17.12 16.94
CA ALA A 39 -8.68 18.04 17.69
C ALA A 39 -7.80 18.89 16.76
N LEU A 40 -7.18 18.28 15.74
CA LEU A 40 -6.20 18.94 14.88
C LEU A 40 -6.83 19.76 13.76
N ALA A 41 -8.07 19.44 13.35
CA ALA A 41 -8.77 20.11 12.27
C ALA A 41 -8.83 21.64 12.48
N GLY A 42 -8.48 22.40 11.44
CA GLY A 42 -8.52 23.86 11.44
C GLY A 42 -7.30 24.54 12.07
N ARG A 43 -6.31 23.79 12.58
CA ARG A 43 -5.11 24.37 13.20
C ARG A 43 -3.97 24.58 12.22
N SER A 44 -3.46 25.81 12.16
CA SER A 44 -2.25 26.13 11.40
C SER A 44 -0.98 25.83 12.20
N ALA A 45 0.05 25.28 11.53
CA ALA A 45 1.40 25.09 12.08
C ALA A 45 1.51 24.12 13.27
N ILE A 46 0.97 22.91 13.10
CA ILE A 46 1.10 21.82 14.09
C ILE A 46 2.52 21.28 14.11
N VAL A 47 3.01 20.97 15.31
CA VAL A 47 4.21 20.15 15.53
C VAL A 47 3.80 18.90 16.30
N ALA A 48 3.90 17.74 15.67
CA ALA A 48 3.60 16.44 16.23
C ALA A 48 4.90 15.66 16.47
N VAL A 49 5.02 14.98 17.61
CA VAL A 49 6.21 14.18 17.96
C VAL A 49 5.81 12.84 18.56
N GLY A 50 6.60 11.81 18.29
CA GLY A 50 6.37 10.44 18.77
C GLY A 50 5.25 9.71 18.02
N VAL A 51 4.93 10.15 16.80
CA VAL A 51 3.80 9.68 16.00
C VAL A 51 4.05 8.25 15.47
N PRO A 52 3.24 7.25 15.85
CA PRO A 52 3.27 5.92 15.24
C PRO A 52 2.55 5.93 13.88
N LEU A 53 2.74 4.88 13.08
CA LEU A 53 2.11 4.74 11.75
C LEU A 53 0.58 4.92 11.82
N ALA A 54 -0.07 4.30 12.80
CA ALA A 54 -1.52 4.34 13.04
C ALA A 54 -2.11 5.75 13.16
N LEU A 55 -1.32 6.75 13.56
CA LEU A 55 -1.80 8.12 13.74
C LEU A 55 -1.55 9.03 12.54
N LEU A 56 -0.89 8.55 11.48
CA LEU A 56 -0.73 9.32 10.25
C LEU A 56 -2.05 9.54 9.50
N PRO A 57 -2.95 8.55 9.34
CA PRO A 57 -4.25 8.77 8.70
C PRO A 57 -5.08 9.92 9.30
N PRO A 58 -5.36 9.98 10.63
CA PRO A 58 -6.14 11.10 11.18
C PRO A 58 -5.38 12.44 11.10
N ILE A 59 -4.04 12.44 11.11
CA ILE A 59 -3.24 13.64 10.89
C ILE A 59 -3.40 14.15 9.45
N LEU A 60 -3.33 13.27 8.45
CA LEU A 60 -3.55 13.62 7.04
C LEU A 60 -4.97 14.14 6.82
N ALA A 61 -5.98 13.44 7.32
CA ALA A 61 -7.37 13.85 7.21
C ALA A 61 -7.63 15.23 7.85
N ALA A 62 -7.01 15.53 9.00
CA ALA A 62 -7.07 16.85 9.61
C ALA A 62 -6.30 17.91 8.79
N ARG A 63 -5.17 17.53 8.20
CA ARG A 63 -4.36 18.41 7.35
C ARG A 63 -5.08 18.82 6.08
N GLU A 64 -5.79 17.90 5.42
CA GLU A 64 -6.58 18.15 4.21
C GLU A 64 -7.71 19.15 4.45
N ARG A 65 -8.31 19.13 5.64
CA ARG A 65 -9.34 20.10 6.06
C ARG A 65 -8.78 21.45 6.50
N THR A 66 -7.46 21.60 6.50
CA THR A 66 -6.78 22.80 6.96
C THR A 66 -6.01 23.45 5.80
N ARG A 67 -6.06 24.77 5.68
CA ARG A 67 -5.28 25.50 4.66
C ARG A 67 -4.13 26.26 5.29
N GLY A 68 -2.99 26.25 4.60
CA GLY A 68 -1.82 27.04 4.95
C GLY A 68 -0.94 26.44 6.06
N GLY A 69 0.34 26.76 5.98
CA GLY A 69 1.37 26.29 6.90
C GLY A 69 1.84 24.86 6.62
N THR A 70 3.06 24.57 7.09
CA THR A 70 3.65 23.24 7.07
C THR A 70 3.46 22.61 8.44
N TRP A 71 2.90 21.40 8.47
CA TRP A 71 2.82 20.59 9.69
C TRP A 71 4.12 19.82 9.84
N ARG A 72 4.67 19.82 11.05
CA ARG A 72 5.95 19.19 11.36
C ARG A 72 5.68 17.91 12.11
N VAL A 73 6.03 16.76 11.55
CA VAL A 73 5.68 15.45 12.10
C VAL A 73 6.96 14.65 12.34
N ALA A 74 7.31 14.43 13.60
CA ALA A 74 8.37 13.49 13.98
C ALA A 74 7.76 12.14 14.36
N CYS A 75 7.99 11.16 13.52
CA CYS A 75 7.52 9.80 13.66
C CYS A 75 8.46 8.94 14.51
N ARG A 76 7.93 7.83 15.00
CA ARG A 76 8.70 6.77 15.66
C ARG A 76 9.68 6.10 14.68
N PRO A 77 10.75 5.47 15.18
CA PRO A 77 11.61 4.61 14.36
C PRO A 77 10.79 3.59 13.56
N GLY A 78 11.21 3.30 12.32
CA GLY A 78 10.55 2.33 11.44
C GLY A 78 9.31 2.82 10.69
N VAL A 79 8.70 3.95 11.08
CA VAL A 79 7.50 4.46 10.39
C VAL A 79 7.77 4.81 8.92
N ALA A 80 8.92 5.42 8.60
CA ALA A 80 9.24 5.78 7.22
C ALA A 80 9.46 4.55 6.33
N ASP A 81 10.10 3.52 6.87
CA ASP A 81 10.27 2.22 6.21
C ASP A 81 8.91 1.53 5.98
N ALA A 82 8.01 1.56 6.96
CA ALA A 82 6.64 1.06 6.81
C ALA A 82 5.83 1.84 5.76
N LEU A 83 6.00 3.17 5.68
CA LEU A 83 5.39 4.00 4.62
C LEU A 83 5.89 3.61 3.23
N GLY A 84 7.16 3.25 3.09
CA GLY A 84 7.72 2.70 1.83
C GLY A 84 7.12 1.35 1.41
N ARG A 85 6.41 0.67 2.31
CA ARG A 85 5.67 -0.57 2.02
C ARG A 85 4.16 -0.39 1.97
N ALA A 86 3.64 0.78 2.33
CA ALA A 86 2.22 1.08 2.34
C ALA A 86 1.85 1.85 1.07
N PHE A 87 1.30 1.17 0.06
CA PHE A 87 1.12 1.81 -1.25
C PHE A 87 0.18 3.03 -1.19
N VAL A 88 -0.99 2.88 -0.56
CA VAL A 88 -1.97 3.97 -0.47
C VAL A 88 -1.51 5.05 0.52
N LEU A 89 -1.12 4.66 1.75
CA LEU A 89 -0.68 5.64 2.76
C LEU A 89 0.63 6.32 2.40
N GLY A 90 1.60 5.56 1.91
CA GLY A 90 2.92 6.04 1.51
C GLY A 90 2.83 7.07 0.39
N THR A 91 2.03 6.82 -0.66
CA THR A 91 1.85 7.79 -1.74
C THR A 91 1.13 9.06 -1.27
N ALA A 92 0.17 8.94 -0.34
CA ALA A 92 -0.51 10.09 0.26
C ALA A 92 0.42 10.94 1.15
N VAL A 93 1.23 10.30 2.01
CA VAL A 93 2.23 11.03 2.82
C VAL A 93 3.31 11.64 1.93
N ALA A 94 3.78 10.92 0.91
CA ALA A 94 4.76 11.44 -0.05
C ALA A 94 4.22 12.66 -0.82
N GLU A 95 2.93 12.67 -1.19
CA GLU A 95 2.28 13.85 -1.77
C GLU A 95 2.31 15.04 -0.79
N ALA A 96 1.86 14.83 0.45
CA ALA A 96 1.83 15.88 1.45
C ALA A 96 3.24 16.45 1.75
N VAL A 97 4.28 15.62 1.67
CA VAL A 97 5.68 16.06 1.79
C VAL A 97 6.13 16.84 0.55
N ALA A 98 5.82 16.35 -0.65
CA ALA A 98 6.17 17.01 -1.91
C ALA A 98 5.51 18.40 -2.06
N GLU A 99 4.27 18.54 -1.60
CA GLU A 99 3.55 19.83 -1.55
C GLU A 99 4.06 20.78 -0.45
N GLY A 100 4.95 20.30 0.44
CA GLY A 100 5.39 21.05 1.62
C GLY A 100 4.29 21.23 2.68
N ALA A 101 3.21 20.46 2.59
CA ALA A 101 2.12 20.43 3.56
C ALA A 101 2.57 19.77 4.87
N ILE A 102 3.46 18.77 4.78
CA ILE A 102 4.08 18.05 5.90
C ILE A 102 5.61 18.06 5.77
N GLU A 103 6.31 18.35 6.87
CA GLU A 103 7.74 18.08 7.05
C GLU A 103 7.87 16.81 7.91
N LEU A 104 8.39 15.72 7.34
CA LEU A 104 8.52 14.43 8.00
C LEU A 104 9.93 14.24 8.58
N ARG A 105 10.00 13.72 9.81
CA ARG A 105 11.23 13.34 10.48
C ARG A 105 11.08 12.02 11.23
N THR A 106 12.19 11.34 11.50
CA THR A 106 12.26 10.12 12.30
C THR A 106 13.18 10.34 13.49
N VAL A 107 12.81 9.82 14.66
CA VAL A 107 13.69 9.87 15.84
C VAL A 107 14.69 8.72 15.75
N ALA A 108 15.98 9.00 15.90
CA ALA A 108 17.06 8.04 15.59
C ALA A 108 17.20 6.88 16.60
N ASP A 109 16.82 7.09 17.87
CA ASP A 109 16.79 6.07 18.92
C ASP A 109 16.30 6.74 20.21
N GLU A 110 15.20 6.27 20.82
CA GLU A 110 14.85 6.60 22.21
C GLU A 110 13.75 5.63 22.72
N PRO A 111 13.67 5.34 24.04
CA PRO A 111 12.95 4.19 24.59
C PRO A 111 11.44 4.23 24.31
N ASP A 112 10.77 3.08 24.51
CA ASP A 112 9.32 2.76 24.38
C ASP A 112 8.32 3.81 24.90
N VAL A 113 8.77 4.90 25.52
CA VAL A 113 7.98 5.88 26.28
C VAL A 113 7.89 7.24 25.58
N GLN A 114 8.14 7.30 24.26
CA GLN A 114 7.91 8.53 23.51
C GLN A 114 6.40 8.88 23.52
N ARG A 115 6.02 9.81 24.41
CA ARG A 115 4.66 10.36 24.48
C ARG A 115 4.34 11.05 23.15
N ILE A 116 3.15 10.76 22.64
CA ILE A 116 2.60 11.41 21.45
C ILE A 116 2.07 12.77 21.89
N LEU A 117 2.63 13.83 21.30
CA LEU A 117 2.26 15.21 21.61
C LEU A 117 1.98 15.96 20.31
N PHE A 118 0.95 16.80 20.35
CA PHE A 118 0.60 17.74 19.29
C PHE A 118 0.68 19.16 19.86
N ALA A 119 1.44 20.03 19.20
CA ALA A 119 1.63 21.40 19.62
C ALA A 119 1.19 22.40 18.55
N SER A 120 0.38 23.35 18.96
CA SER A 120 0.03 24.59 18.26
C SER A 120 0.45 25.80 19.11
N PRO A 121 0.44 27.04 18.58
CA PRO A 121 0.87 28.22 19.33
C PRO A 121 0.14 28.46 20.67
N ASP A 122 -1.13 28.07 20.75
CA ASP A 122 -2.07 28.35 21.83
C ASP A 122 -2.59 27.09 22.55
N ARG A 123 -2.25 25.91 22.05
CA ARG A 123 -2.75 24.63 22.58
C ARG A 123 -1.76 23.49 22.43
N ILE A 124 -1.71 22.62 23.43
CA ILE A 124 -1.01 21.33 23.41
C ILE A 124 -2.02 20.22 23.66
N ASP A 125 -1.95 19.15 22.89
CA ASP A 125 -2.67 17.91 23.15
C ASP A 125 -1.68 16.76 23.36
N ALA A 126 -1.89 15.96 24.39
CA ALA A 126 -1.09 14.79 24.70
C ALA A 126 -1.96 13.54 24.67
N VAL A 127 -1.48 12.49 23.99
CA VAL A 127 -2.12 11.17 24.09
C VAL A 127 -1.68 10.52 25.40
N VAL A 128 -2.65 10.13 26.22
CA VAL A 128 -2.44 9.51 27.53
C VAL A 128 -3.34 8.29 27.70
N GLY A 129 -3.05 7.45 28.69
CA GLY A 129 -3.82 6.25 28.97
C GLY A 129 -3.12 4.96 28.50
N PRO A 130 -3.61 3.79 28.92
CA PRO A 130 -3.11 2.51 28.44
C PRO A 130 -3.44 2.32 26.95
N GLU A 131 -2.74 1.41 26.27
CA GLU A 131 -2.86 1.21 24.83
C GLU A 131 -4.30 1.01 24.32
N LYS A 132 -5.13 0.31 25.07
CA LYS A 132 -6.53 0.00 24.73
C LYS A 132 -7.55 1.05 25.18
N ASP A 133 -7.11 2.13 25.83
CA ASP A 133 -7.98 3.19 26.36
C ASP A 133 -7.21 4.52 26.37
N ARG A 134 -6.71 4.88 25.18
CA ARG A 134 -5.97 6.13 24.98
C ARG A 134 -6.95 7.29 24.79
N THR A 135 -6.62 8.44 25.34
CA THR A 135 -7.39 9.68 25.21
C THR A 135 -6.48 10.90 25.05
N LEU A 136 -7.07 12.05 24.70
CA LEU A 136 -6.37 13.33 24.61
C LEU A 136 -6.54 14.15 25.89
N VAL A 137 -5.41 14.60 26.43
CA VAL A 137 -5.39 15.65 27.45
C VAL A 137 -4.94 16.95 26.82
N THR A 138 -5.80 17.97 26.94
CA THR A 138 -5.60 19.29 26.35
C THR A 138 -5.09 20.29 27.39
N GLU A 139 -4.13 21.12 26.98
CA GLU A 139 -3.63 22.27 27.73
C GLU A 139 -3.69 23.53 26.86
N GLU A 140 -4.32 24.58 27.38
CA GLU A 140 -4.52 25.87 26.68
C GLU A 140 -4.01 27.07 27.49
N ALA A 141 -3.58 26.89 28.75
CA ALA A 141 -3.12 28.01 29.55
C ALA A 141 -1.78 28.54 28.98
N PRO A 142 -1.69 29.83 28.58
CA PRO A 142 -0.51 30.36 27.88
C PRO A 142 0.81 30.15 28.63
N LYS A 143 0.77 30.20 29.97
CA LYS A 143 1.92 29.98 30.85
C LYS A 143 2.49 28.55 30.77
N ARG A 144 1.67 27.57 30.39
CA ARG A 144 2.05 26.16 30.23
C ARG A 144 2.28 25.78 28.76
N VAL A 145 1.43 26.28 27.86
CA VAL A 145 1.55 26.04 26.41
C VAL A 145 2.87 26.54 25.85
N THR A 146 3.30 27.75 26.21
CA THR A 146 4.53 28.35 25.65
C THR A 146 5.79 27.50 25.90
N PRO A 147 6.11 27.10 27.15
CA PRO A 147 7.26 26.24 27.40
C PRO A 147 7.08 24.82 26.84
N ALA A 148 5.87 24.24 26.93
CA ALA A 148 5.60 22.90 26.40
C ALA A 148 5.75 22.85 24.86
N GLY A 149 5.20 23.83 24.15
CA GLY A 149 5.34 23.95 22.70
C GLY A 149 6.78 24.17 22.26
N ARG A 150 7.61 24.85 23.07
CA ARG A 150 9.06 24.95 22.83
C ARG A 150 9.72 23.58 22.93
N ALA A 151 9.46 22.81 23.98
CA ALA A 151 10.01 21.47 24.16
C ALA A 151 9.61 20.52 23.01
N VAL A 152 8.36 20.57 22.54
CA VAL A 152 7.89 19.79 21.39
C VAL A 152 8.64 20.18 20.11
N ARG A 153 8.85 21.48 19.86
CA ARG A 153 9.63 21.97 18.72
C ARG A 153 11.10 21.56 18.78
N GLU A 154 11.72 21.61 19.95
CA GLU A 154 13.10 21.18 20.16
C GLU A 154 13.25 19.68 19.89
N ARG A 155 12.29 18.87 20.34
CA ARG A 155 12.25 17.43 20.04
C ARG A 155 12.11 17.14 18.55
N PHE A 156 11.23 17.87 17.85
CA PHE A 156 11.14 17.76 16.40
C PHE A 156 12.45 18.16 15.71
N ALA A 157 13.08 19.26 16.15
CA ALA A 157 14.33 19.74 15.58
C ALA A 157 15.50 18.77 15.77
N ALA A 158 15.49 17.98 16.85
CA ALA A 158 16.47 16.94 17.13
C ALA A 158 16.25 15.64 16.31
N ALA A 159 15.06 15.45 15.72
CA ALA A 159 14.78 14.31 14.85
C ALA A 159 15.44 14.47 13.47
N THR A 160 15.71 13.35 12.81
CA THR A 160 16.38 13.28 11.52
C THR A 160 15.37 13.52 10.39
N PRO A 161 15.65 14.42 9.43
CA PRO A 161 14.86 14.54 8.20
C PRO A 161 14.80 13.21 7.46
N GLU A 162 13.61 12.82 7.03
CA GLU A 162 13.36 11.53 6.40
C GLU A 162 12.51 11.71 5.14
N THR A 163 12.78 10.89 4.12
CA THR A 163 11.96 10.80 2.92
C THR A 163 11.13 9.53 2.96
N VAL A 164 9.93 9.58 2.39
CA VAL A 164 9.14 8.36 2.17
C VAL A 164 9.68 7.67 0.94
N ASP A 165 10.02 6.38 1.04
CA ASP A 165 10.41 5.53 -0.10
C ASP A 165 9.19 5.13 -0.94
N MET A 166 8.47 6.14 -1.43
CA MET A 166 7.28 6.03 -2.24
C MET A 166 7.12 7.31 -3.06
N PRO A 167 6.69 7.25 -4.33
CA PRO A 167 6.44 8.46 -5.10
C PRO A 167 5.25 9.25 -4.56
N ALA A 168 5.33 10.57 -4.68
CA ALA A 168 4.16 11.44 -4.58
C ALA A 168 3.10 10.99 -5.60
N ARG A 169 1.82 10.98 -5.19
CA ARG A 169 0.69 10.53 -6.00
C ARG A 169 0.61 11.27 -7.34
N SER A 170 0.83 12.57 -7.35
CA SER A 170 0.82 13.39 -8.58
C SER A 170 1.93 12.95 -9.55
N ARG A 171 3.15 12.72 -9.06
CA ARG A 171 4.27 12.17 -9.86
C ARG A 171 3.95 10.77 -10.37
N LEU A 172 3.38 9.92 -9.52
CA LEU A 172 3.02 8.54 -9.86
C LEU A 172 2.07 8.49 -11.07
N LEU A 173 1.00 9.28 -11.02
CA LEU A 173 -0.03 9.34 -12.05
C LEU A 173 0.47 10.01 -13.33
N ALA A 174 1.22 11.11 -13.22
CA ALA A 174 1.81 11.76 -14.38
C ALA A 174 2.76 10.82 -15.14
N ALA A 175 3.64 10.11 -14.43
CA ALA A 175 4.54 9.13 -15.04
C ALA A 175 3.79 7.93 -15.66
N ALA A 176 2.65 7.56 -15.08
CA ALA A 176 1.80 6.50 -15.61
C ALA A 176 1.16 6.90 -16.95
N CYS A 177 0.61 8.13 -17.05
CA CYS A 177 0.12 8.71 -18.30
C CYS A 177 1.21 8.73 -19.38
N GLU A 178 2.43 9.16 -19.02
CA GLU A 178 3.53 9.32 -19.97
C GLU A 178 4.10 7.98 -20.48
N THR A 179 4.18 6.97 -19.61
CA THR A 179 4.87 5.71 -19.91
C THR A 179 3.91 4.61 -20.40
N LEU A 180 2.66 4.62 -19.95
CA LEU A 180 1.67 3.58 -20.22
C LEU A 180 0.52 4.17 -21.03
N ASP A 181 -0.56 4.61 -20.38
CA ASP A 181 -1.65 5.39 -20.97
C ASP A 181 -2.53 6.04 -19.89
N ASP A 182 -3.41 6.96 -20.32
CA ASP A 182 -4.35 7.66 -19.42
C ASP A 182 -5.30 6.69 -18.70
N ARG A 183 -5.73 5.62 -19.37
CA ARG A 183 -6.68 4.64 -18.79
C ARG A 183 -6.06 3.88 -17.62
N PHE A 184 -4.79 3.49 -17.72
CA PHE A 184 -4.08 2.87 -16.62
C PHE A 184 -3.86 3.88 -15.48
N ALA A 185 -3.49 5.13 -15.79
CA ALA A 185 -3.35 6.16 -14.77
C ALA A 185 -4.66 6.44 -14.02
N ASP A 186 -5.78 6.55 -14.74
CA ASP A 186 -7.12 6.73 -14.16
C ASP A 186 -7.50 5.56 -13.24
N ASP A 187 -7.21 4.32 -13.65
CA ASP A 187 -7.46 3.14 -12.82
C ASP A 187 -6.60 3.13 -11.55
N VAL A 188 -5.32 3.51 -11.65
CA VAL A 188 -4.44 3.65 -10.46
C VAL A 188 -4.96 4.77 -9.56
N ALA A 189 -5.42 5.89 -10.12
CA ALA A 189 -5.99 6.99 -9.35
C ALA A 189 -7.25 6.54 -8.59
N ALA A 190 -8.18 5.85 -9.26
CA ALA A 190 -9.40 5.33 -8.67
C ALA A 190 -9.12 4.32 -7.54
N VAL A 191 -8.12 3.46 -7.72
CA VAL A 191 -7.65 2.54 -6.68
C VAL A 191 -7.12 3.29 -5.46
N LEU A 192 -6.28 4.31 -5.66
CA LEU A 192 -5.72 5.10 -4.56
C LEU A 192 -6.79 5.92 -3.82
N ASP A 193 -7.87 6.33 -4.49
CA ASP A 193 -9.00 7.03 -3.85
C ASP A 193 -9.92 6.10 -3.07
N ALA A 194 -10.13 4.88 -3.55
CA ALA A 194 -11.13 3.98 -2.99
C ALA A 194 -10.59 3.07 -1.89
N LEU A 195 -9.33 2.66 -1.97
CA LEU A 195 -8.76 1.70 -1.04
C LEU A 195 -8.41 2.35 0.31
N PRO A 196 -8.68 1.68 1.45
CA PRO A 196 -8.19 2.14 2.73
C PRO A 196 -6.67 2.04 2.80
N TYR A 197 -6.04 2.85 3.65
CA TYR A 197 -4.60 3.02 3.74
C TYR A 197 -3.78 1.72 3.95
N GLY A 198 -4.36 0.71 4.62
CA GLY A 198 -3.73 -0.60 4.85
C GLY A 198 -4.15 -1.71 3.88
N ALA A 199 -5.02 -1.44 2.89
CA ALA A 199 -5.57 -2.48 2.03
C ALA A 199 -4.51 -3.23 1.21
N VAL A 200 -3.43 -2.57 0.81
CA VAL A 200 -2.40 -3.21 0.00
C VAL A 200 -1.03 -2.66 0.35
N GLY A 201 -0.10 -3.59 0.53
CA GLY A 201 1.29 -3.27 0.83
C GLY A 201 2.26 -4.10 0.01
N ARG A 202 3.54 -3.98 0.35
CA ARG A 202 4.63 -4.65 -0.36
C ARG A 202 4.78 -6.13 -0.04
N THR A 203 4.16 -6.58 1.04
CA THR A 203 4.24 -7.94 1.59
C THR A 203 2.86 -8.62 1.58
N GLY A 204 2.85 -9.95 1.65
CA GLY A 204 1.63 -10.76 1.59
C GLY A 204 1.44 -11.47 0.24
N GLU A 205 0.34 -12.22 0.11
CA GLU A 205 0.04 -12.99 -1.12
C GLU A 205 -0.36 -12.09 -2.30
N VAL A 206 -1.11 -11.02 -2.03
CA VAL A 206 -1.49 -10.00 -3.01
C VAL A 206 -0.84 -8.68 -2.60
N THR A 207 0.21 -8.32 -3.32
CA THR A 207 0.99 -7.10 -3.09
C THR A 207 0.52 -5.94 -3.96
N ASP A 208 1.05 -4.75 -3.70
CA ASP A 208 0.92 -3.58 -4.58
C ASP A 208 1.43 -3.88 -5.99
N ARG A 209 2.52 -4.65 -6.12
CA ARG A 209 3.05 -5.11 -7.41
C ARG A 209 2.09 -6.07 -8.12
N THR A 210 1.48 -7.01 -7.40
CA THR A 210 0.44 -7.89 -7.96
C THR A 210 -0.74 -7.08 -8.47
N LEU A 211 -1.19 -6.07 -7.72
CA LEU A 211 -2.25 -5.16 -8.11
C LEU A 211 -1.89 -4.38 -9.38
N LEU A 212 -0.70 -3.77 -9.44
CA LEU A 212 -0.24 -2.99 -10.59
C LEU A 212 -0.08 -3.85 -11.86
N VAL A 213 0.42 -5.08 -11.74
CA VAL A 213 0.50 -6.02 -12.88
C VAL A 213 -0.90 -6.41 -13.37
N ALA A 214 -1.85 -6.60 -12.47
CA ALA A 214 -3.23 -6.93 -12.84
C ALA A 214 -3.92 -5.75 -13.56
N LEU A 215 -3.75 -4.51 -13.06
CA LEU A 215 -4.23 -3.30 -13.72
C LEU A 215 -3.61 -3.13 -15.11
N ALA A 216 -2.29 -3.35 -15.24
CA ALA A 216 -1.61 -3.27 -16.52
C ALA A 216 -2.13 -4.31 -17.52
N ALA A 217 -2.41 -5.53 -17.04
CA ALA A 217 -2.97 -6.60 -17.87
C ALA A 217 -4.40 -6.30 -18.34
N ARG A 218 -5.21 -5.56 -17.57
CA ARG A 218 -6.55 -5.10 -17.99
C ARG A 218 -6.50 -4.16 -19.20
N HIS A 219 -5.37 -3.49 -19.42
CA HIS A 219 -5.15 -2.54 -20.53
C HIS A 219 -4.23 -3.06 -21.65
N ASP A 220 -3.89 -4.36 -21.66
CA ASP A 220 -3.01 -4.98 -22.66
C ASP A 220 -1.57 -4.40 -22.73
N HIS A 221 -1.07 -3.84 -21.61
CA HIS A 221 0.24 -3.19 -21.54
C HIS A 221 1.42 -4.16 -21.67
N LEU A 222 2.56 -3.65 -22.15
CA LEU A 222 3.80 -4.42 -22.21
C LEU A 222 4.44 -4.43 -20.82
N LEU A 223 4.91 -5.61 -20.39
CA LEU A 223 5.63 -5.75 -19.13
C LEU A 223 6.89 -4.87 -19.10
N TRP A 224 7.51 -4.62 -20.25
CA TRP A 224 8.69 -3.75 -20.32
C TRP A 224 8.35 -2.30 -19.96
N ASP A 225 7.27 -1.74 -20.49
CA ASP A 225 6.81 -0.39 -20.15
C ASP A 225 6.43 -0.30 -18.66
N LEU A 226 5.74 -1.31 -18.13
CA LEU A 226 5.38 -1.36 -16.70
C LEU A 226 6.62 -1.38 -15.79
N ARG A 227 7.66 -2.15 -16.17
CA ARG A 227 8.92 -2.22 -15.42
C ARG A 227 9.70 -0.91 -15.48
N ARG A 228 9.69 -0.24 -16.63
CA ARG A 228 10.29 1.07 -16.81
C ARG A 228 9.60 2.11 -15.95
N TRP A 229 8.26 2.08 -15.92
CA TRP A 229 7.47 2.98 -15.08
C TRP A 229 7.72 2.75 -13.58
N ILE A 230 7.62 1.51 -13.09
CA ILE A 230 7.79 1.17 -11.66
C ILE A 230 9.23 1.38 -11.13
N GLY A 231 10.23 1.21 -12.01
CA GLY A 231 11.65 1.24 -11.67
C GLY A 231 12.15 2.56 -11.06
N ASP A 232 13.36 2.56 -10.51
CA ASP A 232 14.06 3.75 -10.01
C ASP A 232 14.99 4.40 -11.06
N GLY A 233 15.03 3.86 -12.28
CA GLY A 233 15.90 4.34 -13.36
C GLY A 233 17.34 3.78 -13.35
N ALA A 234 17.69 2.85 -12.45
CA ALA A 234 19.05 2.26 -12.39
C ALA A 234 19.40 1.36 -13.59
N ASP A 235 18.40 0.86 -14.32
CA ASP A 235 18.56 -0.08 -15.46
C ASP A 235 18.91 0.61 -16.80
N GLY A 236 19.64 1.73 -16.77
CA GLY A 236 20.40 2.26 -17.92
C GLY A 236 19.59 2.81 -19.11
N GLY A 237 18.30 3.11 -18.94
CA GLY A 237 17.44 3.64 -20.01
C GLY A 237 16.71 4.92 -19.63
N SER A 238 17.34 6.07 -19.92
CA SER A 238 16.85 7.47 -20.12
C SER A 238 15.55 8.05 -19.49
N ALA A 239 14.74 7.32 -18.73
CA ALA A 239 13.65 7.86 -17.93
C ALA A 239 13.73 7.26 -16.53
N GLU A 240 13.87 8.16 -15.55
CA GLU A 240 13.76 7.85 -14.14
C GLU A 240 12.32 7.39 -13.89
N GLY A 241 12.12 6.12 -13.52
CA GLY A 241 10.78 5.65 -13.17
C GLY A 241 10.32 6.25 -11.83
N VAL A 242 9.22 5.74 -11.29
CA VAL A 242 8.61 6.26 -10.06
C VAL A 242 9.23 5.72 -8.78
N GLY A 243 10.15 4.75 -8.87
CA GLY A 243 10.86 4.20 -7.71
C GLY A 243 9.99 3.37 -6.78
N ILE A 244 8.91 2.77 -7.28
CA ILE A 244 8.06 1.87 -6.46
C ILE A 244 8.81 0.58 -6.16
N ALA A 245 9.48 -0.02 -7.15
CA ALA A 245 10.19 -1.28 -7.00
C ALA A 245 11.29 -1.41 -8.06
N ALA A 246 12.25 -2.32 -7.87
CA ALA A 246 13.21 -2.60 -8.92
C ALA A 246 12.48 -3.21 -10.14
N GLY A 247 12.91 -2.88 -11.36
CA GLY A 247 12.24 -3.34 -12.58
C GLY A 247 12.18 -4.88 -12.72
N GLN A 248 13.03 -5.64 -12.00
CA GLN A 248 12.98 -7.10 -12.03
C GLN A 248 11.96 -7.72 -11.06
N ASP A 249 11.44 -6.93 -10.12
CA ASP A 249 10.62 -7.40 -9.00
C ASP A 249 9.23 -7.88 -9.41
N LEU A 250 8.74 -7.51 -10.60
CA LEU A 250 7.42 -7.93 -11.09
C LEU A 250 7.36 -9.38 -11.60
N THR A 251 8.50 -10.09 -11.62
CA THR A 251 8.60 -11.42 -12.23
C THR A 251 7.72 -12.44 -11.52
N ASP A 252 7.72 -12.42 -10.19
CA ASP A 252 7.04 -13.40 -9.36
C ASP A 252 5.56 -13.08 -9.23
N ASP A 253 5.19 -11.80 -9.06
CA ASP A 253 3.79 -11.34 -9.11
C ASP A 253 3.12 -11.73 -10.44
N ARG A 254 3.78 -11.44 -11.58
CA ARG A 254 3.30 -11.85 -12.90
C ARG A 254 3.14 -13.36 -13.00
N ARG A 255 4.13 -14.15 -12.53
CA ARG A 255 4.05 -15.61 -12.57
C ARG A 255 2.90 -16.14 -11.71
N ALA A 256 2.65 -15.54 -10.55
CA ALA A 256 1.53 -15.89 -9.69
C ALA A 256 0.19 -15.67 -10.41
N LEU A 257 0.00 -14.50 -11.03
CA LEU A 257 -1.20 -14.17 -11.81
C LEU A 257 -1.40 -15.12 -13.01
N VAL A 258 -0.32 -15.47 -13.72
CA VAL A 258 -0.39 -16.43 -14.86
C VAL A 258 -0.73 -17.83 -14.39
N ARG A 259 -0.08 -18.34 -13.34
CA ARG A 259 -0.37 -19.69 -12.80
C ARG A 259 -1.82 -19.81 -12.34
N ARG A 260 -2.37 -18.75 -11.75
CA ARG A 260 -3.77 -18.69 -11.31
C ARG A 260 -4.77 -18.44 -12.45
N GLY A 261 -4.30 -18.29 -13.69
CA GLY A 261 -5.16 -18.09 -14.87
C GLY A 261 -5.87 -16.73 -14.89
N LEU A 262 -5.31 -15.73 -14.20
CA LEU A 262 -5.90 -14.38 -14.14
C LEU A 262 -5.46 -13.53 -15.33
N ILE A 263 -4.20 -13.71 -15.74
CA ILE A 263 -3.60 -13.03 -16.89
C ILE A 263 -2.85 -14.02 -17.78
N GLU A 264 -2.62 -13.64 -19.02
CA GLU A 264 -1.66 -14.24 -19.93
C GLU A 264 -0.48 -13.29 -20.16
N ALA A 265 0.70 -13.87 -20.44
CA ALA A 265 1.88 -13.14 -20.86
C ALA A 265 2.25 -13.58 -22.29
N ILE A 266 1.81 -12.80 -23.27
CA ILE A 266 1.93 -13.13 -24.69
C ILE A 266 3.27 -12.61 -25.20
N LYS A 267 4.06 -13.50 -25.82
CA LYS A 267 5.34 -13.12 -26.43
C LYS A 267 5.09 -12.32 -27.70
N MET A 268 5.46 -11.05 -27.68
CA MET A 268 5.43 -10.17 -28.83
C MET A 268 6.75 -10.26 -29.60
N PRO A 269 6.70 -10.37 -30.94
CA PRO A 269 7.89 -10.19 -31.77
C PRO A 269 8.40 -8.76 -31.56
N ALA A 270 9.54 -8.61 -30.93
CA ALA A 270 10.35 -7.40 -31.04
C ALA A 270 11.35 -7.66 -32.16
N GLY A 271 11.62 -6.69 -33.04
CA GLY A 271 12.44 -6.86 -34.25
C GLY A 271 13.80 -7.53 -34.00
N ASP A 272 14.85 -6.73 -33.85
CA ASP A 272 16.22 -7.16 -33.50
C ASP A 272 16.46 -7.24 -31.98
N GLY A 273 15.43 -6.95 -31.17
CA GLY A 273 15.49 -6.90 -29.71
C GLY A 273 15.03 -8.18 -29.00
N ARG A 274 15.13 -8.17 -27.66
CA ARG A 274 14.56 -9.24 -26.83
C ARG A 274 13.03 -9.22 -26.97
N PRO A 275 12.38 -10.37 -27.19
CA PRO A 275 10.93 -10.45 -27.30
C PRO A 275 10.27 -9.92 -26.03
N GLN A 276 9.32 -9.00 -26.20
CA GLN A 276 8.62 -8.36 -25.10
C GLN A 276 7.36 -9.15 -24.73
N LEU A 277 6.94 -9.06 -23.48
CA LEU A 277 5.73 -9.74 -22.99
C LEU A 277 4.59 -8.74 -22.92
N ARG A 278 3.52 -8.98 -23.65
CA ARG A 278 2.24 -8.30 -23.49
C ARG A 278 1.46 -8.98 -22.37
N LEU A 279 1.05 -8.21 -21.37
CA LEU A 279 0.20 -8.66 -20.27
C LEU A 279 -1.25 -8.52 -20.72
N ARG A 280 -2.07 -9.56 -20.54
CA ARG A 280 -3.48 -9.52 -20.91
C ARG A 280 -4.33 -10.19 -19.85
N ALA A 281 -5.33 -9.50 -19.30
CA ALA A 281 -6.29 -10.11 -18.40
C ALA A 281 -7.16 -11.12 -19.16
N VAL A 282 -7.37 -12.30 -18.56
CA VAL A 282 -8.19 -13.39 -19.16
C VAL A 282 -9.26 -13.92 -18.21
N ASP A 283 -9.19 -13.59 -16.92
CA ASP A 283 -10.27 -13.89 -15.98
C ASP A 283 -11.43 -12.91 -16.15
N ASP A 284 -12.65 -13.47 -16.30
CA ASP A 284 -13.88 -12.70 -16.51
C ASP A 284 -14.18 -11.72 -15.36
N ALA A 285 -13.86 -12.08 -14.12
CA ALA A 285 -14.11 -11.19 -12.98
C ALA A 285 -13.11 -10.04 -12.98
N LEU A 286 -11.83 -10.30 -13.25
CA LEU A 286 -10.82 -9.26 -13.38
C LEU A 286 -11.10 -8.29 -14.54
N LEU A 287 -11.60 -8.78 -15.67
CA LEU A 287 -11.97 -7.97 -16.83
C LEU A 287 -13.18 -7.06 -16.57
N ARG A 288 -14.15 -7.52 -15.76
CA ARG A 288 -15.39 -6.78 -15.48
C ARG A 288 -15.33 -5.90 -14.24
N ALA A 289 -14.35 -6.14 -13.37
CA ALA A 289 -14.15 -5.36 -12.16
C ALA A 289 -13.96 -3.88 -12.50
N THR A 290 -14.60 -3.00 -11.72
CA THR A 290 -14.17 -1.61 -11.64
C THR A 290 -12.79 -1.54 -10.98
N PRO A 291 -12.02 -0.46 -11.16
CA PRO A 291 -10.66 -0.37 -10.61
C PRO A 291 -10.59 -0.66 -9.11
N GLU A 292 -11.53 -0.14 -8.33
CA GLU A 292 -11.63 -0.35 -6.88
C GLU A 292 -11.98 -1.80 -6.48
N GLU A 293 -12.63 -2.56 -7.36
CA GLU A 293 -12.97 -3.97 -7.12
C GLU A 293 -11.80 -4.92 -7.41
N VAL A 294 -10.78 -4.48 -8.16
CA VAL A 294 -9.67 -5.34 -8.61
C VAL A 294 -8.97 -6.02 -7.45
N LEU A 295 -8.68 -5.30 -6.36
CA LEU A 295 -8.02 -5.88 -5.19
C LEU A 295 -8.86 -7.00 -4.55
N SER A 296 -10.18 -6.78 -4.44
CA SER A 296 -11.10 -7.79 -3.90
C SER A 296 -11.14 -9.04 -4.77
N VAL A 297 -11.18 -8.87 -6.10
CA VAL A 297 -11.10 -9.98 -7.06
C VAL A 297 -9.79 -10.74 -6.89
N LEU A 298 -8.66 -10.03 -6.81
CA LEU A 298 -7.34 -10.67 -6.63
C LEU A 298 -7.30 -11.49 -5.34
N ARG A 299 -7.69 -10.93 -4.20
CA ARG A 299 -7.73 -11.66 -2.91
C ARG A 299 -8.63 -12.89 -2.99
N GLY A 300 -9.84 -12.74 -3.52
CA GLY A 300 -10.76 -13.85 -3.69
C GLY A 300 -10.23 -14.97 -4.59
N ARG A 301 -9.38 -14.64 -5.58
CA ARG A 301 -8.73 -15.62 -6.47
C ARG A 301 -7.48 -16.25 -5.86
N PHE A 302 -6.75 -15.52 -5.03
CA PHE A 302 -5.56 -16.02 -4.35
C PHE A 302 -5.91 -16.96 -3.20
N ALA A 303 -7.02 -16.71 -2.50
CA ALA A 303 -7.57 -17.58 -1.45
C ALA A 303 -8.04 -18.96 -1.97
N LEU A 304 -8.21 -19.13 -3.29
CA LEU A 304 -8.61 -20.43 -3.84
C LEU A 304 -7.45 -21.43 -3.77
N PRO A 305 -7.72 -22.69 -3.37
CA PRO A 305 -6.70 -23.71 -3.25
C PRO A 305 -6.07 -24.01 -4.61
N VAL A 306 -4.76 -24.22 -4.62
CA VAL A 306 -3.99 -24.51 -5.83
C VAL A 306 -3.50 -25.96 -5.89
N ASP A 307 -3.31 -26.48 -7.10
CA ASP A 307 -2.59 -27.73 -7.33
C ASP A 307 -1.06 -27.54 -7.19
N GLU A 308 -0.30 -28.62 -7.40
CA GLU A 308 1.17 -28.59 -7.32
C GLU A 308 1.81 -27.61 -8.33
N ASP A 309 1.11 -27.31 -9.42
CA ASP A 309 1.54 -26.37 -10.45
C ASP A 309 1.14 -24.91 -10.13
N GLY A 310 0.48 -24.66 -8.99
CA GLY A 310 0.00 -23.34 -8.58
C GLY A 310 -1.26 -22.88 -9.32
N ARG A 311 -1.96 -23.78 -10.01
CA ARG A 311 -3.23 -23.48 -10.68
C ARG A 311 -4.38 -23.67 -9.72
N VAL A 312 -5.38 -22.80 -9.82
CA VAL A 312 -6.60 -22.91 -9.00
C VAL A 312 -7.26 -24.27 -9.26
N ARG A 313 -7.42 -25.07 -8.20
CA ARG A 313 -8.09 -26.37 -8.29
C ARG A 313 -9.54 -26.14 -8.71
N GLN A 314 -9.92 -26.69 -9.85
CA GLN A 314 -11.34 -26.74 -10.20
C GLN A 314 -12.04 -27.73 -9.25
N PRO A 315 -13.18 -27.36 -8.66
CA PRO A 315 -13.94 -28.31 -7.86
C PRO A 315 -14.34 -29.51 -8.73
N PRO A 316 -14.25 -30.74 -8.20
CA PRO A 316 -14.69 -31.93 -8.93
C PRO A 316 -16.17 -31.76 -9.31
N GLY A 317 -16.48 -31.82 -10.61
CA GLY A 317 -17.85 -31.70 -11.13
C GLY A 317 -18.08 -30.60 -12.19
N ARG A 318 -17.12 -29.72 -12.47
CA ARG A 318 -17.28 -28.74 -13.58
C ARG A 318 -17.22 -29.39 -14.97
N ASP A 319 -16.51 -30.51 -15.10
CA ASP A 319 -16.49 -31.32 -16.33
C ASP A 319 -17.85 -32.01 -16.62
N GLU A 320 -18.70 -32.21 -15.61
CA GLU A 320 -20.03 -32.81 -15.80
C GLU A 320 -21.04 -31.80 -16.39
N ARG A 321 -20.76 -30.50 -16.27
CA ARG A 321 -21.52 -29.39 -16.86
C ARG A 321 -20.91 -28.87 -18.16
N ARG A 322 -20.04 -29.64 -18.83
CA ARG A 322 -19.69 -29.35 -20.22
C ARG A 322 -20.95 -29.48 -21.09
N PRO A 323 -21.26 -28.47 -21.92
CA PRO A 323 -22.31 -28.61 -22.91
C PRO A 323 -22.08 -29.85 -23.77
N VAL A 324 -23.16 -30.51 -24.20
CA VAL A 324 -23.13 -31.84 -24.85
C VAL A 324 -22.18 -31.90 -26.07
N TRP A 325 -21.88 -30.76 -26.71
CA TRP A 325 -20.97 -30.67 -27.86
C TRP A 325 -19.47 -30.74 -27.54
N GLU A 326 -19.05 -30.58 -26.28
CA GLU A 326 -17.65 -30.75 -25.85
C GLU A 326 -17.34 -32.17 -25.36
N ARG A 327 -18.33 -33.06 -25.33
CA ARG A 327 -18.12 -34.47 -25.00
C ARG A 327 -17.50 -35.15 -26.22
N THR A 328 -16.19 -35.36 -26.19
CA THR A 328 -15.49 -36.20 -27.16
C THR A 328 -16.26 -37.51 -27.33
N ARG A 329 -16.72 -37.78 -28.56
CA ARG A 329 -17.33 -39.07 -28.91
C ARG A 329 -16.33 -40.15 -28.52
N ARG A 330 -16.65 -40.92 -27.48
CA ARG A 330 -16.02 -42.21 -27.25
C ARG A 330 -16.43 -43.08 -28.44
N ASP A 331 -15.57 -43.16 -29.44
CA ASP A 331 -15.69 -44.17 -30.48
C ASP A 331 -15.67 -45.54 -29.80
N LYS A 332 -16.78 -46.28 -29.97
CA LYS A 332 -16.79 -47.72 -29.72
C LYS A 332 -16.08 -48.36 -30.91
N ASN A 333 -14.86 -48.83 -30.68
CA ASN A 333 -14.31 -50.02 -31.33
C ASN A 333 -13.31 -50.67 -30.37
#